data_AF-A0A0F9FNT1-F1
#
_entry.id   AF-A0A0F9FNT1-F1
#
_cell.length_a   1.000
_cell.length_b   1.000
_cell.length_c   1.000
_cell.angle_alpha   90.00
_cell.angle_beta   90.00
_cell.angle_gamma   90.00
#
_symmetry.space_group_name_H-M   'P 1'
#
loop_
_entity.id
_entity.type
_entity.pdbx_description
1 polymer ?
#
loop_
_entity_poly.entity_id
_entity_poly.type
_entity_poly.pdbx_seq_one_letter_code
_entity_poly.pdbx_strand_id
1 'polypeptide(L)'
;MNEIDHEPNAVKVDDIIIDEDTGEILEMPKGVSGELVEFLTFREGELARGESAYKQARFLIKLAIKRELEKLDLKSLQTQHGRPVIRSRTTRKGVVERIHHVMVEYELGSEQVIDIFACASALDPKKLESSLPPEVAEALIEENTSEWLQVSPVLKEPPVVEKI
;
A
#
# COMPACT_ATOMS: atom_id res chain seq x y z
N MET A 1 13.97 -23.21 15.97
CA MET A 1 13.92 -21.86 15.37
C MET A 1 14.98 -21.86 14.29
N ASN A 2 14.59 -22.14 13.05
CA ASN A 2 15.50 -22.01 11.91
C ASN A 2 15.27 -20.60 11.36
N GLU A 3 16.18 -19.68 11.67
CA GLU A 3 16.38 -18.52 10.81
C GLU A 3 16.85 -19.08 9.47
N ILE A 4 15.93 -19.11 8.50
CA ILE A 4 16.30 -19.34 7.12
C ILE A 4 16.99 -18.05 6.70
N ASP A 5 18.32 -18.08 6.73
CA ASP A 5 19.20 -17.07 6.18
C ASP A 5 18.96 -17.06 4.66
N HIS A 6 17.95 -16.31 4.23
CA HIS A 6 17.71 -16.06 2.82
C HIS A 6 18.83 -15.15 2.35
N GLU A 7 19.72 -15.67 1.50
CA GLU A 7 20.63 -14.80 0.74
C GLU A 7 19.79 -13.69 0.09
N PRO A 8 20.16 -12.41 0.26
CA PRO A 8 19.34 -11.31 -0.22
C PRO A 8 19.16 -11.43 -1.74
N ASN A 9 17.91 -11.49 -2.19
CA ASN A 9 17.57 -11.52 -3.61
C ASN A 9 17.83 -10.14 -4.21
N ALA A 10 19.09 -9.84 -4.52
CA ALA A 10 19.53 -8.53 -4.96
C ALA A 10 19.26 -8.32 -6.46
N VAL A 11 18.57 -7.23 -6.78
CA VAL A 11 18.29 -6.78 -8.16
C VAL A 11 18.95 -5.43 -8.40
N LYS A 12 19.68 -5.34 -9.52
CA LYS A 12 20.27 -4.08 -9.98
C LYS A 12 19.24 -3.30 -10.82
N VAL A 13 18.83 -2.13 -10.32
CA VAL A 13 18.00 -1.16 -11.04
C VAL A 13 18.89 0.02 -11.44
N ASP A 14 19.28 0.03 -12.71
CA ASP A 14 20.27 0.96 -13.27
C ASP A 14 21.59 0.93 -12.47
N ASP A 15 21.86 1.95 -11.65
CA ASP A 15 23.09 2.08 -10.87
C ASP A 15 22.89 1.77 -9.37
N ILE A 16 21.72 1.26 -8.98
CA ILE A 16 21.33 0.96 -7.59
C ILE A 16 21.17 -0.56 -7.44
N ILE A 17 21.63 -1.13 -6.34
CA ILE A 17 21.35 -2.52 -5.98
C ILE A 17 20.33 -2.54 -4.84
N ILE A 18 19.21 -3.21 -5.06
CA ILE A 18 18.07 -3.27 -4.14
C ILE A 18 17.74 -4.73 -3.84
N ASP A 19 17.53 -5.05 -2.56
CA ASP A 19 16.94 -6.32 -2.15
C ASP A 19 15.47 -6.39 -2.59
N GLU A 20 15.13 -7.38 -3.43
CA GLU A 20 13.81 -7.51 -4.06
C GLU A 20 12.69 -7.79 -3.05
N ASP A 21 13.00 -8.54 -2.00
CA ASP A 21 12.02 -8.97 -1.00
C ASP A 21 11.65 -7.82 -0.05
N THR A 22 12.63 -6.99 0.28
CA THR A 22 12.52 -6.05 1.40
C THR A 22 12.68 -4.59 0.99
N GLY A 23 13.12 -4.31 -0.24
CA GLY A 23 13.40 -2.96 -0.75
C GLY A 23 14.60 -2.29 -0.10
N GLU A 24 15.45 -3.03 0.61
CA GLU A 24 16.69 -2.47 1.16
C GLU A 24 17.64 -2.06 0.06
N ILE A 25 18.24 -0.88 0.19
CA ILE A 25 19.30 -0.46 -0.72
C ILE A 25 20.61 -1.06 -0.22
N LEU A 26 21.18 -1.95 -1.01
CA LEU A 26 22.43 -2.64 -0.71
C LEU A 26 23.65 -1.88 -1.22
N GLU A 27 23.51 -1.22 -2.38
CA GLU A 27 24.57 -0.38 -2.96
C GLU A 27 24.00 0.87 -3.64
N MET A 28 24.59 2.01 -3.31
CA MET A 28 24.27 3.31 -3.92
C MET A 28 25.28 3.68 -5.01
N PRO A 29 24.86 4.41 -6.06
CA PRO A 29 25.78 4.91 -7.07
C PRO A 29 26.85 5.84 -6.48
N LYS A 30 28.08 5.68 -6.98
CA LYS A 30 29.22 6.51 -6.57
C LYS A 30 28.96 7.99 -6.88
N GLY A 31 29.20 8.85 -5.91
CA GLY A 31 29.05 10.31 -6.07
C GLY A 31 27.65 10.86 -5.79
N VAL A 32 26.69 10.02 -5.37
CA VAL A 32 25.41 10.49 -4.83
C VAL A 32 25.57 10.79 -3.35
N SER A 33 25.77 12.07 -3.02
CA SER A 33 25.69 12.60 -1.66
C SER A 33 24.44 13.47 -1.56
N GLY A 34 23.35 12.93 -1.01
CA GLY A 34 22.09 13.63 -0.85
C GLY A 34 21.12 12.84 0.03
N GLU A 35 19.95 13.42 0.34
CA GLU A 35 18.90 12.69 1.05
C GLU A 35 18.39 11.54 0.18
N LEU A 36 18.48 10.32 0.70
CA LEU A 36 18.20 9.08 -0.03
C LEU A 36 16.79 9.07 -0.64
N VAL A 37 15.80 9.55 0.10
CA VAL A 37 14.42 9.67 -0.37
C VAL A 37 14.29 10.65 -1.55
N GLU A 38 15.06 11.74 -1.56
CA GLU A 38 15.07 12.71 -2.66
C GLU A 38 15.62 12.09 -3.95
N PHE A 39 16.77 11.41 -3.85
CA PHE A 39 17.37 10.71 -4.98
C PHE A 39 16.43 9.64 -5.55
N LEU A 40 15.84 8.80 -4.69
CA LEU A 40 14.91 7.75 -5.14
C LEU A 40 13.64 8.34 -5.76
N THR A 41 13.13 9.45 -5.22
CA THR A 41 11.97 10.16 -5.80
C THR A 41 12.27 10.68 -7.20
N PHE A 42 13.47 11.22 -7.43
CA PHE A 42 13.93 11.60 -8.76
C PHE A 42 13.95 10.41 -9.72
N ARG A 43 14.55 9.28 -9.29
CA ARG A 43 14.62 8.05 -10.10
C ARG A 43 13.25 7.47 -10.43
N GLU A 44 12.31 7.46 -9.49
CA GLU A 44 10.93 7.01 -9.75
C GLU A 44 10.29 7.87 -10.84
N GLY A 45 10.48 9.18 -10.80
CA GLY A 45 9.98 10.12 -11.81
C GLY A 45 10.56 9.87 -13.20
N GLU A 46 11.86 9.57 -13.31
CA GLU A 46 12.51 9.22 -14.58
C GLU A 46 11.96 7.90 -15.14
N LEU A 47 11.86 6.86 -14.30
CA LEU A 47 11.31 5.56 -14.69
C LEU A 47 9.82 5.62 -15.03
N ALA A 48 9.07 6.50 -14.39
CA ALA A 48 7.64 6.72 -14.66
C ALA A 48 7.37 7.33 -16.04
N ARG A 49 8.35 8.04 -16.61
CA ARG A 49 8.30 8.60 -17.98
C ARG A 49 8.67 7.56 -19.05
N GLY A 50 9.35 6.48 -18.68
CA GLY A 50 9.67 5.36 -19.57
C GLY A 50 8.47 4.46 -19.88
N GLU A 51 8.53 3.73 -20.99
CA GLU A 51 7.50 2.77 -21.41
C GLU A 51 7.27 1.63 -20.40
N SER A 52 6.23 0.83 -20.62
CA SER A 52 5.76 -0.26 -19.74
C SER A 52 6.82 -1.30 -19.31
N ALA A 53 8.00 -1.32 -19.95
CA ALA A 53 9.11 -2.20 -19.62
C ALA A 53 9.68 -1.99 -18.20
N TYR A 54 9.51 -0.80 -17.61
CA TYR A 54 10.10 -0.46 -16.30
C TYR A 54 9.22 -0.75 -15.08
N LYS A 55 8.15 -1.55 -15.22
CA LYS A 55 7.22 -1.83 -14.11
C LYS A 55 7.89 -2.42 -12.88
N GLN A 56 8.77 -3.41 -13.06
CA GLN A 56 9.50 -4.05 -11.95
C GLN A 56 10.49 -3.08 -11.29
N ALA A 57 11.28 -2.35 -12.09
CA ALA A 57 12.18 -1.31 -11.59
C ALA A 57 11.45 -0.23 -10.78
N ARG A 58 10.30 0.24 -11.26
CA ARG A 58 9.47 1.21 -10.53
C ARG A 58 8.93 0.64 -9.22
N PHE A 59 8.53 -0.63 -9.21
CA PHE A 59 8.07 -1.29 -8.00
C PHE A 59 9.18 -1.33 -6.94
N LEU A 60 10.39 -1.76 -7.32
CA LEU A 60 11.54 -1.85 -6.42
C LEU A 60 11.95 -0.47 -5.88
N ILE A 61 11.99 0.56 -6.73
CA ILE A 61 12.29 1.94 -6.28
C ILE A 61 11.22 2.46 -5.32
N LYS A 62 9.94 2.18 -5.56
CA LYS A 62 8.87 2.56 -4.63
C LYS A 62 8.96 1.80 -3.31
N LEU A 63 9.33 0.53 -3.33
CA LEU A 63 9.54 -0.25 -2.12
C LEU A 63 10.70 0.33 -1.28
N ALA A 64 11.81 0.70 -1.94
CA ALA A 64 12.94 1.36 -1.29
C ALA A 64 12.55 2.72 -0.67
N ILE A 65 11.80 3.57 -1.40
CA ILE A 65 11.29 4.83 -0.84
C ILE A 65 10.40 4.59 0.39
N LYS A 66 9.50 3.60 0.32
CA LYS A 66 8.62 3.25 1.45
C LYS A 66 9.46 2.89 2.68
N ARG A 67 10.45 2.01 2.53
CA ARG A 67 11.31 1.58 3.63
C ARG A 67 12.11 2.72 4.23
N GLU A 68 12.65 3.62 3.41
CA GLU A 68 13.40 4.78 3.92
C GLU A 68 12.51 5.76 4.68
N LEU A 69 11.27 5.97 4.24
CA LEU A 69 10.29 6.74 4.99
C LEU A 69 9.95 6.08 6.34
N GLU A 70 9.78 4.76 6.38
CA GLU A 70 9.51 3.99 7.60
C GLU A 70 10.69 4.05 8.59
N LYS A 71 11.94 3.93 8.11
CA LYS A 71 13.14 4.09 8.94
C LYS A 71 13.22 5.47 9.61
N LEU A 72 12.70 6.50 8.94
CA LEU A 72 12.66 7.87 9.43
C LEU A 72 11.40 8.17 10.27
N ASP A 73 10.49 7.20 10.46
CA ASP A 73 9.18 7.37 11.08
C ASP A 73 8.32 8.47 10.41
N LEU A 74 8.39 8.55 9.07
CA LEU A 74 7.67 9.53 8.26
C LEU A 74 6.61 8.87 7.37
N LYS A 75 5.42 9.49 7.29
CA LYS A 75 4.38 9.08 6.32
C LYS A 75 4.52 9.73 4.95
N SER A 76 5.24 10.85 4.87
CA SER A 76 5.53 11.55 3.62
C SER A 76 6.73 12.48 3.76
N LEU A 77 7.43 12.73 2.66
CA LEU A 77 8.50 13.74 2.59
C LEU A 77 8.30 14.61 1.35
N GLN A 78 8.46 15.93 1.48
CA GLN A 78 8.47 16.83 0.33
C GLN A 78 9.90 16.92 -0.21
N THR A 79 10.10 16.60 -1.49
CA THR A 79 11.40 16.70 -2.17
C THR A 79 11.32 17.71 -3.32
N GLN A 80 12.44 18.04 -3.94
CA GLN A 80 12.46 18.90 -5.14
C GLN A 80 11.83 18.23 -6.37
N HIS A 81 11.65 16.91 -6.34
CA HIS A 81 11.21 16.09 -7.47
C HIS A 81 9.80 15.55 -7.31
N GLY A 82 9.26 15.54 -6.09
CA GLY A 82 7.89 15.14 -5.82
C GLY A 82 7.61 15.00 -4.33
N ARG A 83 6.49 14.36 -4.02
CA ARG A 83 6.11 14.02 -2.66
C ARG A 83 5.74 12.54 -2.60
N PRO A 84 6.66 11.65 -2.18
CA PRO A 84 6.31 10.30 -1.78
C PRO A 84 5.44 10.34 -0.51
N VAL A 85 4.36 9.57 -0.54
CA VAL A 85 3.38 9.43 0.56
C VAL A 85 3.02 7.96 0.71
N ILE A 86 3.16 7.43 1.93
CA ILE A 86 2.59 6.13 2.29
C ILE A 86 1.10 6.34 2.50
N ARG A 87 0.30 5.72 1.66
CA ARG A 87 -1.16 5.70 1.76
C ARG A 87 -1.58 4.39 2.37
N SER A 88 -2.62 4.44 3.21
CA SER A 88 -3.31 3.26 3.69
C SER A 88 -4.78 3.35 3.32
N ARG A 89 -5.38 2.20 3.05
CA ARG A 89 -6.82 2.04 2.88
C ARG A 89 -7.25 0.77 3.57
N THR A 90 -8.19 0.91 4.47
CA THR A 90 -8.92 -0.22 5.02
C THR A 90 -10.12 -0.49 4.13
N THR A 91 -10.21 -1.72 3.64
CA THR A 91 -11.37 -2.24 2.93
C THR A 91 -12.06 -3.24 3.82
N ARG A 92 -13.37 -3.07 4.00
CA ARG A 92 -14.23 -3.98 4.75
C ARG A 92 -15.12 -4.72 3.77
N LYS A 93 -15.21 -6.03 3.88
CA LYS A 93 -16.03 -6.87 3.00
C LYS A 93 -16.67 -7.99 3.81
N GLY A 94 -17.96 -8.25 3.59
CA GLY A 94 -18.59 -9.41 4.21
C GLY A 94 -18.15 -10.73 3.56
N VAL A 95 -18.02 -11.77 4.37
CA VAL A 95 -17.52 -13.10 3.99
C VAL A 95 -18.62 -14.13 4.13
N VAL A 96 -19.16 -14.57 2.98
CA VAL A 96 -20.30 -15.50 2.91
C VAL A 96 -19.95 -16.86 3.51
N GLU A 97 -18.69 -17.28 3.36
CA GLU A 97 -18.16 -18.53 3.88
C GLU A 97 -18.21 -18.59 5.42
N ARG A 98 -18.26 -17.44 6.11
CA ARG A 98 -18.35 -17.36 7.58
C ARG A 98 -19.77 -17.51 8.11
N ILE A 99 -20.80 -17.39 7.26
CA ILE A 99 -22.22 -17.38 7.71
C ILE A 99 -22.56 -18.59 8.57
N HIS A 100 -22.25 -19.80 8.09
CA HIS A 100 -22.61 -21.03 8.81
C HIS A 100 -21.90 -21.12 10.17
N HIS A 101 -20.64 -20.68 10.25
CA HIS A 101 -19.90 -20.67 11.51
C HIS A 101 -20.52 -19.68 12.51
N VAL A 102 -20.76 -18.45 12.06
CA VAL A 102 -21.33 -17.37 12.88
C VAL A 102 -22.74 -17.73 13.35
N MET A 103 -23.56 -18.37 12.51
CA MET A 103 -24.89 -18.83 12.91
C MET A 103 -24.87 -19.81 14.08
N VAL A 104 -23.90 -20.73 14.10
CA VAL A 104 -23.74 -21.73 15.16
C VAL A 104 -23.13 -21.11 16.42
N GLU A 105 -22.06 -20.32 16.25
CA GLU A 105 -21.30 -19.73 17.34
C GLU A 105 -22.11 -18.73 18.17
N TYR A 106 -22.94 -17.92 17.51
CA TYR A 106 -23.76 -16.88 18.15
C TYR A 106 -25.21 -17.32 18.38
N GLU A 107 -25.53 -18.61 18.18
CA GLU A 107 -26.87 -19.19 18.35
C GLU A 107 -27.98 -18.33 17.70
N LEU A 108 -27.77 -17.93 16.44
CA LEU A 108 -28.65 -16.97 15.77
C LEU A 108 -30.07 -17.53 15.56
N GLY A 109 -31.06 -16.74 15.94
CA GLY A 109 -32.48 -17.01 15.70
C GLY A 109 -32.89 -16.77 14.24
N SER A 110 -34.07 -17.26 13.87
CA SER A 110 -34.56 -17.23 12.48
C SER A 110 -34.67 -15.82 11.90
N GLU A 111 -34.97 -14.80 12.71
CA GLU A 111 -35.04 -13.40 12.27
C GLU A 111 -33.65 -12.87 11.85
N GLN A 112 -32.62 -13.10 12.67
CA GLN A 112 -31.24 -12.67 12.39
C GLN A 112 -30.66 -13.37 11.17
N VAL A 113 -31.02 -14.64 10.96
CA VAL A 113 -30.63 -15.39 9.75
C VAL A 113 -31.25 -14.78 8.50
N ILE A 114 -32.53 -14.38 8.56
CA ILE A 114 -33.20 -13.67 7.45
C ILE A 114 -32.51 -12.34 7.18
N ASP A 115 -32.14 -11.59 8.22
CA ASP A 115 -31.45 -10.30 8.09
C ASP A 115 -30.07 -10.43 7.41
N ILE A 116 -29.32 -11.49 7.72
CA ILE A 116 -28.06 -11.81 7.03
C ILE A 116 -28.30 -12.03 5.53
N PHE A 117 -29.29 -12.85 5.17
CA PHE A 117 -29.59 -13.13 3.76
C PHE A 117 -30.20 -11.91 3.03
N ALA A 118 -30.86 -11.00 3.75
CA ALA A 118 -31.37 -9.74 3.19
C ALA A 118 -30.25 -8.73 2.85
N CYS A 119 -29.02 -8.93 3.37
CA CYS A 119 -27.84 -8.14 3.03
C CYS A 119 -27.21 -8.52 1.67
N ALA A 120 -27.97 -9.19 0.79
CA ALA A 120 -27.61 -9.96 -0.42
C ALA A 120 -26.57 -9.38 -1.40
N SER A 121 -26.24 -8.09 -1.36
CA SER A 121 -25.12 -7.51 -2.13
C SER A 121 -23.80 -7.71 -1.38
N ALA A 122 -23.25 -8.93 -1.46
CA ALA A 122 -21.95 -9.31 -0.89
C ALA A 122 -21.81 -9.05 0.62
N LEU A 123 -22.90 -9.21 1.38
CA LEU A 123 -22.94 -8.93 2.81
C LEU A 123 -22.39 -7.53 3.10
N ASP A 124 -23.10 -6.52 2.57
CA ASP A 124 -22.70 -5.11 2.72
C ASP A 124 -22.44 -4.78 4.20
N PRO A 125 -21.19 -4.43 4.57
CA PRO A 125 -20.81 -4.18 5.96
C PRO A 125 -21.73 -3.18 6.65
N LYS A 126 -22.16 -2.12 5.95
CA LYS A 126 -23.03 -1.09 6.52
C LYS A 126 -24.42 -1.63 6.85
N LYS A 127 -24.93 -2.56 6.04
CA LYS A 127 -26.23 -3.19 6.27
C LYS A 127 -26.15 -4.21 7.40
N LEU A 128 -25.08 -5.00 7.45
CA LEU A 128 -24.84 -5.93 8.55
C LEU A 128 -24.78 -5.22 9.90
N GLU A 129 -24.00 -4.14 9.98
CA GLU A 129 -23.87 -3.32 11.19
C GLU A 129 -25.19 -2.68 11.63
N SER A 130 -26.08 -2.36 10.68
CA SER A 130 -27.38 -1.75 10.99
C SER A 130 -28.47 -2.75 11.37
N SER A 131 -28.31 -4.02 10.99
CA SER A 131 -29.35 -5.05 11.11
C SER A 131 -29.05 -6.13 12.16
N LEU A 132 -27.78 -6.28 12.57
CA LEU A 132 -27.34 -7.33 13.47
C LEU A 132 -26.66 -6.76 14.73
N PRO A 133 -26.57 -7.54 15.81
CA PRO A 133 -25.70 -7.20 16.93
C PRO A 133 -24.26 -6.96 16.47
N PRO A 134 -23.52 -5.98 17.05
CA PRO A 134 -22.17 -5.62 16.59
C PRO A 134 -21.21 -6.81 16.52
N GLU A 135 -21.24 -7.71 17.52
CA GLU A 135 -20.35 -8.87 17.55
C GLU A 135 -20.59 -9.83 16.37
N VAL A 136 -21.85 -9.99 15.95
CA VAL A 136 -22.26 -10.86 14.84
C VAL A 136 -21.89 -10.23 13.50
N ALA A 137 -22.07 -8.91 13.36
CA ALA A 137 -21.70 -8.17 12.17
C ALA A 137 -20.17 -8.21 11.94
N GLU A 138 -19.38 -7.96 12.98
CA GLU A 138 -17.91 -8.03 12.89
C GLU A 138 -17.42 -9.44 12.55
N ALA A 139 -18.04 -10.49 13.08
CA ALA A 139 -17.66 -11.87 12.75
C ALA A 139 -17.87 -12.20 11.25
N LEU A 140 -18.83 -11.55 10.61
CA LEU A 140 -19.12 -11.68 9.18
C LEU A 140 -18.29 -10.74 8.31
N ILE A 141 -17.64 -9.73 8.87
CA ILE A 141 -16.85 -8.74 8.14
C ILE A 141 -15.36 -9.10 8.22
N GLU A 142 -14.69 -9.02 7.08
CA GLU A 142 -13.24 -9.04 7.00
C GLU A 142 -12.72 -7.64 6.73
N GLU A 143 -11.82 -7.18 7.59
CA GLU A 143 -11.08 -5.95 7.42
C GLU A 143 -9.69 -6.25 6.85
N ASN A 144 -9.43 -5.76 5.66
CA ASN A 144 -8.12 -5.81 5.03
C ASN A 144 -7.54 -4.40 4.96
N THR A 145 -6.39 -4.18 5.58
CA THR A 145 -5.65 -2.92 5.46
C THR A 145 -4.58 -3.10 4.38
N SER A 146 -4.69 -2.31 3.32
CA SER A 146 -3.70 -2.24 2.26
C SER A 146 -2.93 -0.94 2.35
N GLU A 147 -1.60 -1.03 2.29
CA GLU A 147 -0.72 0.13 2.22
C GLU A 147 0.04 0.16 0.91
N TRP A 148 0.20 1.35 0.33
CA TRP A 148 0.98 1.52 -0.89
C TRP A 148 1.65 2.89 -0.92
N LEU A 149 2.76 2.98 -1.66
CA LEU A 149 3.43 4.25 -1.89
C LEU A 149 2.83 4.97 -3.11
N GLN A 150 2.45 6.23 -2.91
CA GLN A 150 2.10 7.16 -3.98
C GLN A 150 3.17 8.25 -4.08
N VAL A 151 3.79 8.41 -5.24
CA VAL A 151 4.69 9.53 -5.54
C VAL A 151 3.90 10.56 -6.34
N SER A 152 3.65 11.73 -5.75
CA SER A 152 2.95 12.83 -6.42
C SER A 152 3.98 13.78 -7.02
N PRO A 153 3.81 14.27 -8.26
CA PRO A 153 4.73 15.24 -8.84
C PRO A 153 4.66 16.57 -8.09
N VAL A 154 5.74 17.36 -8.16
CA VAL A 154 5.70 18.75 -7.69
C VAL A 154 4.71 19.52 -8.59
N LEU A 155 3.64 20.04 -7.99
CA LEU A 155 2.78 21.03 -8.62
C LEU A 155 3.61 22.32 -8.73
N LYS A 156 4.36 22.49 -9.83
CA LYS A 156 4.96 23.78 -10.15
C LYS A 156 3.85 24.69 -10.66
N GLU A 157 3.72 25.88 -10.08
CA GLU A 157 2.91 26.94 -10.69
C GLU A 157 3.40 27.16 -12.13
N PRO A 158 2.51 27.35 -13.11
CA PRO A 158 2.90 27.56 -14.49
C PRO A 158 3.81 28.80 -14.59
N PRO A 159 4.88 28.77 -15.41
CA PRO A 159 5.75 29.92 -15.57
C PRO A 159 4.95 31.12 -16.10
N VAL A 160 5.07 32.27 -15.43
CA VAL A 160 4.52 33.53 -15.93
C VAL A 160 5.38 33.97 -17.12
N VAL A 161 4.83 33.85 -18.32
CA VAL A 161 5.48 34.34 -19.54
C VAL A 161 5.14 35.83 -19.69
N GLU A 162 6.05 36.70 -19.27
CA GLU A 162 6.01 38.11 -19.62
C GLU A 162 6.65 38.29 -21.01
N LYS A 163 5.91 38.88 -21.97
CA LYS A 163 6.48 39.32 -23.24
C LYS A 163 7.31 40.59 -22.99
N ILE A 164 8.58 40.57 -23.39
CA ILE A 164 9.44 41.76 -23.53
C ILE A 164 9.23 42.34 -24.94
#